data_AF-A0A3C1Q3G5-F1
#
_entry.id   AF-A0A3C1Q3G5-F1
#
_cell.length_a   1.000
_cell.length_b   1.000
_cell.length_c   1.000
_cell.angle_alpha   90.00
_cell.angle_beta   90.00
_cell.angle_gamma   90.00
#
_symmetry.space_group_name_H-M   'P 1'
#
loop_
_entity.id
_entity.type
_entity.pdbx_description
1 polymer ?
#
loop_
_entity_poly.entity_id
_entity_poly.type
_entity_poly.pdbx_seq_one_letter_code
_entity_poly.pdbx_strand_id
1 'polypeptide(L)'
;MVSSIIKKLEVSDSAIDLSLSRELNRKPKVTGGIDPSRIYLTQALNNALTQAESEALQLKDEYISVEHILLALTETSDTDFSKFLEQFQINRQSLLDALQTIRGNQHVTSQNP
;
A
#
# COMPACT_ATOMS: atom_id res chain seq x y z
N MET A 1 9.05 -6.51 -0.67
CA MET A 1 8.25 -7.64 -0.15
C MET A 1 6.84 -7.69 -0.76
N VAL A 2 6.28 -6.56 -1.24
CA VAL A 2 4.96 -6.48 -1.90
C VAL A 2 4.66 -7.57 -2.96
N SER A 3 5.55 -7.84 -3.93
CA SER A 3 5.29 -8.91 -4.91
C SER A 3 5.14 -10.29 -4.25
N SER A 4 5.91 -10.58 -3.21
CA SER A 4 5.77 -11.83 -2.45
C SER A 4 4.43 -11.91 -1.71
N ILE A 5 3.91 -10.78 -1.23
CA ILE A 5 2.59 -10.69 -0.58
C ILE A 5 1.48 -10.99 -1.60
N ILE A 6 1.50 -10.36 -2.77
CA ILE A 6 0.51 -10.59 -3.83
C ILE A 6 0.48 -12.07 -4.22
N LYS A 7 1.65 -12.68 -4.40
CA LYS A 7 1.77 -14.13 -4.68
C LYS A 7 1.23 -14.98 -3.53
N LYS A 8 1.49 -14.59 -2.28
CA LYS A 8 0.99 -15.30 -1.09
C LYS A 8 -0.52 -15.22 -0.95
N LEU A 9 -1.12 -14.13 -1.42
CA LEU A 9 -2.57 -13.94 -1.52
C LEU A 9 -3.19 -14.63 -2.75
N GLU A 10 -2.40 -15.41 -3.49
CA GLU A 10 -2.82 -16.15 -4.69
C GLU A 10 -3.42 -15.25 -5.79
N VAL A 11 -3.03 -13.97 -5.79
CA VAL A 11 -3.41 -13.01 -6.83
C VAL A 11 -2.39 -13.06 -7.97
N SER A 12 -2.89 -13.10 -9.20
CA SER A 12 -2.02 -13.04 -10.39
C SER A 12 -1.37 -11.66 -10.52
N ASP A 13 -0.03 -11.62 -10.54
CA ASP A 13 0.77 -10.42 -10.81
C ASP A 13 0.28 -9.67 -12.08
N SER A 14 0.00 -10.42 -13.16
CA SER A 14 -0.48 -9.83 -14.41
C SER A 14 -1.88 -9.21 -14.31
N ALA A 15 -2.76 -9.81 -13.50
CA ALA A 15 -4.12 -9.32 -13.33
C ALA A 15 -4.15 -8.04 -12.50
N ILE A 16 -3.38 -8.00 -11.40
CA ILE A 16 -3.30 -6.82 -10.54
C ILE A 16 -2.65 -5.65 -11.27
N ASP A 17 -1.58 -5.88 -12.05
CA ASP A 17 -0.91 -4.84 -12.84
C ASP A 17 -1.82 -4.25 -13.91
N LEU A 18 -2.58 -5.10 -14.63
CA LEU A 18 -3.50 -4.65 -15.67
C LEU A 18 -4.65 -3.83 -15.08
N SER A 19 -5.24 -4.29 -13.97
CA SER A 19 -6.32 -3.58 -13.29
C SER A 19 -5.84 -2.26 -12.68
N LEU A 20 -4.66 -2.24 -12.05
CA LEU A 20 -4.08 -1.02 -11.49
C LEU A 20 -3.80 0.01 -12.59
N SER A 21 -3.20 -0.44 -13.70
CA SER A 21 -2.95 0.41 -14.87
C SER A 21 -4.24 1.02 -15.42
N ARG A 22 -5.35 0.27 -15.42
CA ARG A 22 -6.66 0.77 -15.84
C ARG A 22 -7.19 1.85 -14.90
N GLU A 23 -7.14 1.62 -13.59
CA GLU A 23 -7.59 2.61 -12.60
C GLU A 23 -6.77 3.91 -12.66
N LEU A 24 -5.44 3.80 -12.77
CA LEU A 24 -4.55 4.95 -12.93
C LEU A 24 -4.85 5.74 -14.21
N ASN A 25 -5.14 5.06 -15.32
CA ASN A 25 -5.46 5.72 -16.59
C ASN A 25 -6.82 6.41 -16.59
N ARG A 26 -7.75 6.01 -15.72
CA ARG A 26 -9.06 6.64 -15.58
C ARG A 26 -9.00 7.94 -14.76
N LYS A 27 -7.94 8.14 -13.97
CA LYS A 27 -7.79 9.36 -13.16
C LYS A 27 -7.53 10.57 -14.06
N PRO A 28 -8.14 11.74 -13.76
CA PRO A 28 -7.81 12.99 -14.45
C PRO A 28 -6.33 13.29 -14.38
N LYS A 29 -5.74 13.69 -15.51
CA LYS A 29 -4.32 14.03 -15.62
C LYS A 29 -4.19 15.53 -15.87
N VAL A 30 -3.33 16.19 -15.09
CA VAL A 30 -2.95 17.59 -15.34
C VAL A 30 -1.81 17.60 -16.34
N THR A 31 -2.00 18.26 -17.49
CA THR A 31 -1.00 18.40 -18.55
C THR A 31 -0.54 19.85 -18.66
N GLY A 32 0.75 20.10 -18.88
CA GLY A 32 1.35 21.44 -18.97
C GLY A 32 2.57 21.59 -18.06
N GLY A 33 3.10 22.80 -17.90
CA GLY A 33 4.18 23.07 -16.94
C GLY A 33 3.69 22.81 -15.51
N ILE A 34 4.11 21.68 -14.94
CA ILE A 34 3.81 21.33 -13.55
C ILE A 34 4.74 22.16 -12.67
N ASP A 35 4.17 23.07 -11.91
CA ASP A 35 4.88 23.76 -10.83
C ASP A 35 4.96 22.82 -9.63
N PRO A 36 6.15 22.35 -9.21
CA PRO A 36 6.30 21.45 -8.06
C PRO A 36 5.71 22.03 -6.77
N SER A 37 5.64 23.36 -6.64
CA SER A 37 5.02 24.02 -5.47
C SER A 37 3.51 23.83 -5.39
N ARG A 38 2.88 23.31 -6.45
CA ARG A 38 1.45 23.00 -6.54
C ARG A 38 1.12 21.52 -6.34
N ILE A 39 2.11 20.69 -6.04
CA ILE A 39 1.92 19.28 -5.70
C ILE A 39 1.71 19.18 -4.19
N TYR A 40 0.51 18.74 -3.79
CA TYR A 40 0.15 18.60 -2.38
C TYR A 40 -0.37 17.19 -2.12
N LEU A 41 -0.14 16.69 -0.90
CA LEU A 41 -0.74 15.44 -0.46
C LEU A 41 -2.24 15.66 -0.21
N THR A 42 -3.05 14.69 -0.59
CA THR A 42 -4.45 14.66 -0.17
C THR A 42 -4.54 14.33 1.31
N GLN A 43 -5.64 14.71 1.97
CA GLN A 43 -5.87 14.33 3.36
C GLN A 43 -5.83 12.81 3.56
N ALA A 44 -6.39 12.05 2.62
CA ALA A 44 -6.38 10.59 2.66
C ALA A 44 -4.95 10.02 2.66
N LEU A 45 -4.07 10.54 1.80
CA LEU A 45 -2.68 10.10 1.76
C LEU A 45 -1.91 10.51 3.02
N ASN A 46 -2.15 11.72 3.54
CA ASN A 46 -1.54 12.15 4.79
C ASN A 46 -1.94 11.23 5.96
N ASN A 47 -3.23 10.89 6.06
CA ASN A 47 -3.73 9.97 7.09
C ASN A 47 -3.09 8.57 6.96
N ALA A 48 -2.97 8.05 5.74
CA ALA A 48 -2.33 6.76 5.50
C ALA A 48 -0.84 6.76 5.91
N LEU A 49 -0.10 7.84 5.64
CA LEU A 49 1.30 7.97 6.05
C LEU A 49 1.44 8.05 7.57
N THR A 50 0.56 8.79 8.25
CA THR A 50 0.52 8.82 9.73
C THR A 50 0.17 7.44 10.31
N GLN A 51 -0.79 6.74 9.72
CA GLN A 51 -1.16 5.40 10.17
C GLN A 51 -0.04 4.37 9.93
N ALA A 52 0.74 4.51 8.86
CA ALA A 52 1.86 3.62 8.57
C ALA A 52 2.93 3.63 9.68
N GLU A 53 3.10 4.75 10.39
CA GLU A 53 3.96 4.82 11.57
C GLU A 53 3.41 3.94 12.71
N SER A 54 2.09 3.95 12.94
CA SER A 54 1.46 3.05 13.92
C SER A 54 1.60 1.58 13.53
N GLU A 55 1.45 1.24 12.24
CA GLU A 55 1.64 -0.13 11.76
C GLU A 55 3.08 -0.61 11.98
N ALA A 56 4.08 0.25 11.74
CA ALA A 56 5.49 -0.06 12.01
C ALA A 56 5.72 -0.41 13.49
N LEU A 57 5.18 0.42 14.40
CA LEU A 57 5.28 0.19 15.84
C LEU A 57 4.60 -1.11 16.28
N GLN A 58 3.41 -1.41 15.74
CA GLN A 58 2.68 -2.66 16.03
C GLN A 58 3.46 -3.89 15.57
N LEU A 59 4.13 -3.81 14.43
CA LEU A 59 4.99 -4.87 13.89
C LEU A 59 6.40 -4.88 14.49
N LYS A 60 6.68 -4.00 15.46
CA LYS A 60 7.98 -3.84 16.13
C LYS A 60 9.13 -3.56 15.17
N ASP A 61 8.83 -2.79 14.13
CA ASP A 61 9.82 -2.31 13.18
C ASP A 61 10.33 -0.92 13.59
N GLU A 62 11.62 -0.68 13.35
CA GLU A 62 12.27 0.60 13.65
C GLU A 62 12.10 1.61 12.52
N TYR A 63 11.74 1.16 11.32
CA TYR A 63 11.55 1.99 10.15
C TYR A 63 10.23 1.70 9.43
N ILE A 64 9.65 2.74 8.83
CA ILE A 64 8.47 2.61 7.96
C ILE A 64 8.90 1.94 6.65
N SER A 65 8.25 0.83 6.32
CA SER A 65 8.42 0.08 5.08
C SER A 65 7.20 0.25 4.17
N VAL A 66 7.31 -0.18 2.91
CA VAL A 66 6.17 -0.15 1.97
C VAL A 66 5.01 -1.03 2.43
N GLU A 67 5.29 -2.07 3.22
CA GLU A 67 4.29 -2.95 3.80
C GLU A 67 3.42 -2.24 4.85
N HIS A 68 4.01 -1.32 5.63
CA HIS A 68 3.26 -0.51 6.60
C HIS A 68 2.33 0.48 5.92
N ILE A 69 2.82 1.10 4.85
CA ILE A 69 2.01 1.99 4.01
C ILE A 69 0.87 1.19 3.38
N LEU A 70 1.13 -0.02 2.88
CA LEU A 70 0.11 -0.87 2.29
C LEU A 70 -0.97 -1.26 3.32
N LEU A 71 -0.58 -1.67 4.54
CA LEU A 71 -1.52 -1.91 5.65
C LEU A 71 -2.34 -0.67 5.98
N ALA A 72 -1.70 0.48 6.16
CA ALA A 72 -2.38 1.73 6.46
C ALA A 72 -3.37 2.16 5.36
N LEU A 73 -3.03 1.92 4.09
CA LEU A 73 -3.93 2.20 2.97
C LEU A 73 -5.15 1.29 2.95
N THR A 74 -5.08 0.08 3.53
CA THR A 74 -6.27 -0.80 3.65
C THR A 74 -7.30 -0.29 4.65
N GLU A 75 -6.88 0.54 5.63
CA GLU A 75 -7.77 1.16 6.60
C GLU A 75 -8.49 2.40 6.06
N THR A 76 -8.05 2.93 4.92
CA THR A 76 -8.65 4.13 4.32
C THR A 76 -9.91 3.76 3.53
N SER A 77 -11.05 3.78 4.22
CA SER A 77 -12.37 3.46 3.65
C SER A 77 -12.79 4.43 2.54
N ASP A 78 -13.68 3.96 1.65
CA ASP A 78 -14.31 4.74 0.58
C ASP A 78 -13.36 5.39 -0.45
N THR A 79 -12.16 4.85 -0.63
CA THR A 79 -11.22 5.31 -1.65
C THR A 79 -11.27 4.46 -2.92
N ASP A 80 -10.77 5.00 -4.04
CA ASP A 80 -10.57 4.19 -5.25
C ASP A 80 -9.62 3.01 -4.98
N PHE A 81 -8.67 3.18 -4.06
CA PHE A 81 -7.70 2.15 -3.71
C PHE A 81 -8.33 1.04 -2.87
N SER A 82 -9.18 1.36 -1.88
CA SER A 82 -9.89 0.34 -1.11
C SER A 82 -10.80 -0.50 -2.01
N LYS A 83 -11.54 0.15 -2.92
CA LYS A 83 -12.37 -0.54 -3.93
C LYS A 83 -11.54 -1.41 -4.88
N PHE A 84 -10.35 -0.95 -5.24
CA PHE A 84 -9.43 -1.73 -6.06
C PHE A 84 -8.98 -3.00 -5.33
N LEU A 85 -8.61 -2.92 -4.05
CA LEU A 85 -8.19 -4.08 -3.27
C LEU A 85 -9.34 -5.08 -3.05
N GLU A 86 -10.56 -4.60 -2.85
CA GLU A 86 -11.77 -5.44 -2.73
C GLU A 86 -11.98 -6.35 -3.95
N GLN A 87 -11.63 -5.90 -5.17
CA GLN A 87 -11.73 -6.71 -6.40
C GLN A 87 -10.84 -7.96 -6.36
N PHE A 88 -9.78 -7.92 -5.56
CA PHE A 88 -8.84 -9.02 -5.36
C PHE A 88 -9.03 -9.72 -4.00
N GLN A 89 -10.12 -9.40 -3.29
CA GLN A 89 -10.40 -9.89 -1.93
C GLN A 89 -9.29 -9.56 -0.92
N ILE A 90 -8.48 -8.54 -1.21
CA ILE A 90 -7.41 -8.09 -0.33
C ILE A 90 -8.03 -7.14 0.69
N ASN A 91 -7.95 -7.53 1.95
CA ASN A 91 -8.31 -6.71 3.11
C ASN A 91 -7.17 -6.72 4.14
N ARG A 92 -7.29 -5.86 5.17
CA ARG A 92 -6.29 -5.72 6.23
C ARG A 92 -5.88 -7.07 6.83
N GLN A 93 -6.85 -7.93 7.15
CA GLN A 93 -6.58 -9.23 7.79
C GLN A 93 -5.76 -10.14 6.86
N SER A 94 -6.21 -10.31 5.61
CA SER A 94 -5.50 -11.13 4.63
C SER A 94 -4.05 -10.64 4.40
N LEU A 95 -3.87 -9.32 4.37
CA LEU A 95 -2.56 -8.69 4.19
C LEU A 95 -1.66 -8.95 5.40
N LEU A 96 -2.19 -8.81 6.62
CA LEU A 96 -1.47 -9.08 7.85
C LEU A 96 -1.04 -10.55 7.95
N ASP A 97 -1.92 -11.49 7.60
CA ASP A 97 -1.62 -12.93 7.61
C ASP A 97 -0.54 -13.30 6.59
N ALA A 98 -0.61 -12.72 5.39
CA ALA A 98 0.43 -12.87 4.37
C ALA A 98 1.78 -12.30 4.83
N LEU A 99 1.77 -11.12 5.46
CA LEU A 99 2.96 -10.47 6.00
C LEU A 99 3.63 -11.30 7.09
N GLN A 100 2.86 -11.80 8.06
CA GLN A 100 3.37 -12.66 9.13
C GLN A 100 4.02 -13.93 8.56
N THR A 101 3.40 -14.54 7.54
CA THR A 101 3.95 -15.73 6.90
C THR A 101 5.27 -15.45 6.18
N ILE A 102 5.38 -14.32 5.48
CA ILE A 102 6.55 -13.97 4.67
C ILE A 102 7.71 -13.49 5.55
N ARG A 103 7.42 -12.68 6.57
CA ARG A 103 8.43 -12.09 7.45
C ARG A 103 8.98 -13.09 8.47
N GLY A 104 8.18 -14.03 8.94
CA GLY A 104 8.56 -14.88 10.06
C GLY A 104 8.96 -14.01 11.27
N ASN A 105 10.23 -14.10 11.70
CA ASN A 105 10.80 -13.30 12.80
C ASN A 105 11.64 -12.09 12.33
N GLN A 106 11.56 -11.71 11.06
CA GLN A 106 12.31 -10.57 10.52
C GLN A 106 11.60 -9.24 10.81
N HIS A 107 12.37 -8.29 11.35
CA HIS A 107 11.95 -6.91 11.59
C HIS A 107 12.71 -5.96 10.67
N VAL A 108 12.10 -4.84 10.30
CA VAL A 108 12.75 -3.78 9.53
C VAL A 108 13.54 -2.88 10.49
N THR A 109 14.80 -3.24 10.69
CA THR A 109 15.74 -2.54 11.59
C THR A 109 16.80 -1.72 10.85
N SER A 110 16.65 -1.55 9.53
CA SER A 110 17.53 -0.69 8.72
C SER A 110 16.71 0.03 7.65
N GLN A 111 17.08 1.29 7.39
CA GLN A 111 16.45 2.14 6.38
C GLN A 111 16.78 1.71 4.94
N ASN A 112 17.85 0.92 4.76
CA ASN A 112 18.22 0.23 3.54
C ASN A 112 18.55 -1.22 3.89
N PRO A 113 17.77 -2.22 3.43
CA PRO A 113 18.09 -3.63 3.61
C PRO A 113 19.29 -4.06 2.75
#